data_AF-W4RHX6-F1
#
_entry.id   AF-W4RHX6-F1
#
_cell.length_a   1.000
_cell.length_b   1.000
_cell.length_c   1.000
_cell.angle_alpha   90.00
_cell.angle_beta   90.00
_cell.angle_gamma   90.00
#
_symmetry.space_group_name_H-M   'P 1'
#
loop_
_entity.id
_entity.type
_entity.pdbx_description
1 polymer ?
#
loop_
_entity_poly.entity_id
_entity_poly.type
_entity_poly.pdbx_seq_one_letter_code
_entity_poly.pdbx_strand_id
1 'polypeptide(L)'
;MKYGLGDLMDEIRKIDIPRIRFTTSHPRDFDDHLIEVLAKGGNLMDHIHLPVQSGSTDVLKIMARKYTREQYLELVRKIKAAIPNVTLTTDIIVGYPNETDEQFEETLSLVREVGYESAYTFIYSPREGTPAAKMQDNIPMEVKKERLQRLNALVNEQSAQSMKKYQDQIVEVLVEGESKNNPDVLAGYTSKLKLVNFVGPKTAIGKIVKVKITDAKTWSLNGEMVEEIEPVEVN
;
A
#
# COMPACT_ATOMS: atom_id res chain seq x y z
N MET A 1 1.52 -30.88 -8.03
CA MET A 1 1.42 -29.41 -8.15
C MET A 1 2.81 -28.83 -8.03
N LYS A 2 3.10 -27.72 -8.72
CA LYS A 2 4.35 -27.01 -8.57
C LYS A 2 4.19 -26.05 -7.38
N TYR A 3 4.97 -26.25 -6.33
CA TYR A 3 4.96 -25.40 -5.14
C TYR A 3 5.23 -23.94 -5.56
N GLY A 4 4.37 -23.03 -5.11
CA GLY A 4 4.37 -21.61 -5.46
C GLY A 4 4.31 -20.68 -4.25
N LEU A 5 4.12 -19.39 -4.52
CA LEU A 5 4.04 -18.37 -3.47
C LEU A 5 2.84 -18.61 -2.52
N GLY A 6 1.70 -19.04 -3.05
CA GLY A 6 0.53 -19.38 -2.24
C GLY A 6 0.82 -20.50 -1.22
N ASP A 7 1.50 -21.57 -1.65
CA ASP A 7 1.90 -22.67 -0.75
C ASP A 7 2.83 -22.19 0.36
N LEU A 8 3.84 -21.38 0.00
CA LEU A 8 4.77 -20.78 0.95
C LEU A 8 4.04 -19.91 1.98
N MET A 9 3.11 -19.08 1.53
CA MET A 9 2.34 -18.20 2.41
C MET A 9 1.41 -19.01 3.35
N ASP A 10 0.87 -20.16 2.91
CA ASP A 10 0.03 -21.00 3.78
C ASP A 10 0.85 -21.75 4.83
N GLU A 11 2.10 -22.11 4.54
CA GLU A 11 3.04 -22.64 5.53
C GLU A 11 3.48 -21.56 6.52
N ILE A 12 3.86 -20.38 6.01
CA ILE A 12 4.25 -19.23 6.83
C ILE A 12 3.13 -18.81 7.79
N ARG A 13 1.86 -18.94 7.36
CA ARG A 13 0.69 -18.65 8.20
C ARG A 13 0.64 -19.49 9.48
N LYS A 14 1.28 -20.66 9.51
CA LYS A 14 1.30 -21.60 10.64
C LYS A 14 2.44 -21.31 11.63
N ILE A 15 3.34 -20.40 11.30
CA ILE A 15 4.47 -20.02 12.16
C ILE A 15 3.98 -19.07 13.25
N ASP A 16 4.48 -19.24 14.47
CA ASP A 16 4.18 -18.40 15.64
C ASP A 16 4.90 -17.03 15.57
N ILE A 17 4.58 -16.27 14.53
CA ILE A 17 4.96 -14.87 14.34
C ILE A 17 3.66 -14.08 14.20
N PRO A 18 3.37 -13.09 15.06
CA PRO A 18 2.07 -12.42 15.09
C PRO A 18 1.71 -11.62 13.83
N ARG A 19 2.71 -11.06 13.15
CA ARG A 19 2.50 -10.20 11.98
C ARG A 19 3.51 -10.50 10.88
N ILE A 20 2.99 -10.84 9.72
CA ILE A 20 3.74 -11.15 8.52
C ILE A 20 3.17 -10.32 7.38
N ARG A 21 4.04 -9.50 6.81
CA ARG A 21 3.77 -8.70 5.63
C ARG A 21 4.81 -9.05 4.58
N PHE A 22 4.38 -9.10 3.34
CA PHE A 22 5.27 -9.25 2.20
C PHE A 22 5.00 -8.13 1.20
N THR A 23 6.01 -7.84 0.39
CA THR A 23 5.91 -6.89 -0.71
C THR A 23 6.33 -7.64 -1.96
N THR A 24 5.42 -7.75 -2.92
CA THR A 24 5.71 -8.32 -4.24
C THR A 24 5.83 -7.21 -5.28
N SER A 25 6.72 -7.39 -6.26
CA SER A 25 6.97 -6.40 -7.30
C SER A 25 6.09 -6.60 -8.55
N HIS A 26 5.32 -7.69 -8.63
CA HIS A 26 4.64 -8.07 -9.86
C HIS A 26 3.22 -8.65 -9.65
N PRO A 27 2.16 -7.99 -10.16
CA PRO A 27 0.77 -8.47 -10.04
C PRO A 27 0.50 -9.87 -10.63
N ARG A 28 1.27 -10.27 -11.64
CA ARG A 28 1.16 -11.61 -12.26
C ARG A 28 1.42 -12.77 -11.29
N ASP A 29 2.21 -12.54 -10.24
CA ASP A 29 2.51 -13.60 -9.26
C ASP A 29 1.41 -13.72 -8.19
N PHE A 30 0.31 -12.97 -8.35
CA PHE A 30 -0.87 -12.96 -7.51
C PHE A 30 -1.98 -13.81 -8.14
N ASP A 31 -1.90 -15.12 -7.95
CA ASP A 31 -2.89 -16.08 -8.45
C ASP A 31 -4.06 -16.29 -7.47
N ASP A 32 -5.08 -17.03 -7.91
CA ASP A 32 -6.27 -17.31 -7.11
C ASP A 32 -5.92 -18.05 -5.81
N HIS A 33 -4.93 -18.94 -5.85
CA HIS A 33 -4.49 -19.69 -4.67
C HIS A 33 -3.86 -18.79 -3.60
N LEU A 34 -3.01 -17.84 -4.00
CA LEU A 34 -2.46 -16.85 -3.07
C LEU A 34 -3.57 -16.00 -2.45
N ILE A 35 -4.56 -15.57 -3.24
CA ILE A 35 -5.72 -14.79 -2.73
C ILE A 35 -6.47 -15.60 -1.67
N GLU A 36 -6.77 -16.87 -1.94
CA GLU A 36 -7.43 -17.78 -0.99
C GLU A 36 -6.65 -17.92 0.32
N VAL A 37 -5.32 -18.06 0.23
CA VAL A 37 -4.44 -18.19 1.41
C VAL A 37 -4.43 -16.91 2.24
N LEU A 38 -4.31 -15.75 1.59
CA LEU A 38 -4.32 -14.45 2.27
C LEU A 38 -5.67 -14.15 2.92
N ALA A 39 -6.77 -14.58 2.30
CA ALA A 39 -8.12 -14.44 2.83
C ALA A 39 -8.35 -15.24 4.13
N LYS A 40 -7.53 -16.25 4.43
CA LYS A 40 -7.58 -16.97 5.72
C LYS A 40 -7.15 -16.08 6.90
N GLY A 41 -6.43 -14.99 6.65
CA GLY A 41 -5.97 -14.06 7.68
C GLY A 41 -5.04 -14.70 8.72
N GLY A 42 -5.17 -14.28 9.97
CA GLY A 42 -4.27 -14.66 11.06
C GLY A 42 -3.07 -13.74 11.13
N ASN A 43 -1.86 -14.29 11.04
CA ASN A 43 -0.64 -13.49 11.03
C ASN A 43 -0.34 -12.83 9.67
N LEU A 44 -1.01 -13.22 8.59
CA LEU A 44 -0.87 -12.59 7.28
C LEU A 44 -1.67 -11.27 7.26
N MET A 45 -0.96 -10.16 7.10
CA MET A 45 -1.56 -8.83 7.18
C MET A 45 -2.37 -8.47 5.94
N ASP A 46 -3.48 -7.78 6.14
CA ASP A 46 -4.46 -7.34 5.12
C ASP A 46 -4.01 -6.11 4.32
N HIS A 47 -2.70 -5.98 4.08
CA HIS A 47 -2.08 -4.94 3.26
C HIS A 47 -1.37 -5.60 2.08
N ILE A 48 -1.80 -5.25 0.88
CA ILE A 48 -1.21 -5.74 -0.37
C ILE A 48 -0.63 -4.55 -1.14
N HIS A 49 0.67 -4.59 -1.38
CA HIS A 49 1.31 -3.71 -2.35
C HIS A 49 1.26 -4.37 -3.73
N LEU A 50 0.54 -3.76 -4.66
CA LEU A 50 0.23 -4.32 -5.97
C LEU A 50 0.61 -3.34 -7.11
N PRO A 51 1.90 -3.28 -7.51
CA PRO A 51 2.39 -2.27 -8.45
C PRO A 51 1.78 -2.37 -9.85
N VAL A 52 0.94 -1.41 -10.23
CA VAL A 52 0.35 -1.29 -11.58
C VAL A 52 1.28 -0.57 -12.56
N GLN A 53 2.07 0.41 -12.10
CA GLN A 53 2.91 1.32 -12.89
C GLN A 53 2.15 2.30 -13.79
N SER A 54 1.14 1.85 -14.55
CA SER A 54 0.28 2.70 -15.39
C SER A 54 -1.11 2.09 -15.49
N GLY A 55 -2.14 2.92 -15.67
CA GLY A 55 -3.50 2.42 -15.91
C GLY A 55 -3.84 2.17 -17.37
N SER A 56 -2.91 2.43 -18.31
CA SER A 56 -3.13 2.19 -19.73
C SER A 56 -2.53 0.87 -20.20
N THR A 57 -3.32 0.05 -20.89
CA THR A 57 -2.85 -1.23 -21.45
C THR A 57 -1.70 -1.05 -22.44
N ASP A 58 -1.71 0.03 -23.23
CA ASP A 58 -0.65 0.30 -24.20
C ASP A 58 0.66 0.72 -23.51
N VAL A 59 0.56 1.56 -22.47
CA VAL A 59 1.71 1.96 -21.65
C VAL A 59 2.27 0.76 -20.87
N LEU A 60 1.40 -0.08 -20.29
CA LEU A 60 1.79 -1.32 -19.62
C LEU A 60 2.57 -2.25 -20.57
N LYS A 61 2.13 -2.37 -21.82
CA LYS A 61 2.81 -3.19 -22.83
C LYS A 61 4.22 -2.69 -23.14
N ILE A 62 4.42 -1.38 -23.31
CA ILE A 62 5.75 -0.80 -23.53
C ILE A 62 6.63 -0.80 -22.26
N MET A 63 6.03 -0.92 -21.08
CA MET A 63 6.71 -1.24 -19.82
C MET A 63 7.00 -2.74 -19.64
N ALA A 64 6.76 -3.56 -20.67
CA ALA A 64 6.92 -5.02 -20.67
C ALA A 64 6.08 -5.76 -19.62
N ARG A 65 4.96 -5.17 -19.19
CA ARG A 65 3.95 -5.87 -18.37
C ARG A 65 3.19 -6.85 -19.25
N LYS A 66 2.96 -8.06 -18.72
CA LYS A 66 2.27 -9.16 -19.42
C LYS A 66 0.80 -9.26 -19.04
N TYR A 67 0.19 -8.15 -18.65
CA TYR A 67 -1.22 -8.05 -18.27
C TYR A 67 -1.82 -6.75 -18.82
N THR A 68 -3.13 -6.74 -19.05
CA THR A 68 -3.89 -5.53 -19.43
C THR A 68 -4.46 -4.83 -18.20
N ARG A 69 -4.97 -3.61 -18.40
CA ARG A 69 -5.74 -2.86 -17.41
C ARG A 69 -6.90 -3.70 -16.86
N GLU A 70 -7.67 -4.34 -17.72
CA GLU A 70 -8.87 -5.10 -17.36
C GLU A 70 -8.51 -6.33 -16.51
N GLN A 71 -7.42 -7.02 -16.87
CA GLN A 71 -6.92 -8.14 -16.07
C GLN A 71 -6.45 -7.69 -14.69
N TYR A 72 -5.83 -6.51 -14.59
CA TYR A 72 -5.43 -5.93 -13.32
C TYR A 72 -6.66 -5.56 -12.45
N LEU A 73 -7.67 -4.93 -13.04
CA LEU A 73 -8.91 -4.56 -12.33
C LEU A 73 -9.69 -5.80 -11.87
N GLU A 74 -9.73 -6.85 -12.68
CA GLU A 74 -10.31 -8.13 -12.28
C GLU A 74 -9.56 -8.76 -11.09
N LEU A 75 -8.23 -8.72 -11.10
CA LEU A 75 -7.42 -9.15 -9.96
C LEU A 75 -7.75 -8.34 -8.70
N VAL A 76 -7.80 -7.01 -8.80
CA VAL A 76 -8.20 -6.14 -7.68
C VAL A 76 -9.59 -6.50 -7.16
N ARG A 77 -10.55 -6.76 -8.06
CA ARG A 77 -11.91 -7.16 -7.69
C ARG A 77 -11.93 -8.47 -6.92
N LYS A 78 -11.17 -9.49 -7.38
CA LYS A 78 -11.03 -10.77 -6.66
C LYS A 78 -10.43 -10.58 -5.27
N ILE A 79 -9.36 -9.79 -5.16
CA ILE A 79 -8.71 -9.49 -3.88
C ILE A 79 -9.69 -8.82 -2.92
N LYS A 80 -10.39 -7.77 -3.35
CA LYS A 80 -11.38 -7.06 -2.52
C LYS A 80 -12.56 -7.94 -2.12
N ALA A 81 -12.98 -8.86 -2.99
CA ALA A 81 -14.07 -9.79 -2.69
C ALA A 81 -13.64 -10.82 -1.62
N ALA A 82 -12.42 -11.35 -1.71
CA ALA A 82 -11.90 -12.32 -0.76
C ALA A 82 -11.44 -11.67 0.57
N ILE A 83 -11.00 -10.41 0.53
CA ILE A 83 -10.48 -9.65 1.67
C ILE A 83 -11.19 -8.29 1.73
N PRO A 84 -12.42 -8.21 2.26
CA PRO A 84 -13.25 -7.00 2.19
C PRO A 84 -12.62 -5.72 2.76
N ASN A 85 -11.70 -5.86 3.72
CA ASN A 85 -11.04 -4.75 4.41
C ASN A 85 -9.60 -4.51 3.94
N VAL A 86 -9.20 -5.08 2.80
CA VAL A 86 -7.83 -4.98 2.27
C VAL A 86 -7.39 -3.54 2.05
N THR A 87 -6.17 -3.23 2.50
CA THR A 87 -5.46 -2.01 2.11
C THR A 87 -4.63 -2.28 0.88
N LEU A 88 -4.90 -1.54 -0.20
CA LEU A 88 -4.13 -1.61 -1.44
C LEU A 88 -3.21 -0.41 -1.58
N THR A 89 -1.94 -0.68 -1.89
CA THR A 89 -0.95 0.34 -2.26
C THR A 89 -0.28 -0.04 -3.58
N THR A 90 0.34 0.93 -4.27
CA THR A 90 0.92 0.68 -5.60
C THR A 90 2.11 1.60 -5.90
N ASP A 91 2.82 1.32 -6.99
CA ASP A 91 3.70 2.26 -7.66
C ASP A 91 3.08 2.73 -8.98
N ILE A 92 3.29 3.99 -9.35
CA ILE A 92 2.83 4.59 -10.61
C ILE A 92 3.93 5.47 -11.19
N ILE A 93 4.17 5.34 -12.50
CA ILE A 93 5.11 6.16 -13.27
C ILE A 93 4.33 6.96 -14.30
N VAL A 94 4.48 8.28 -14.27
CA VAL A 94 3.90 9.21 -15.25
C VAL A 94 4.96 9.75 -16.20
N GLY A 95 4.55 10.17 -17.40
CA GLY A 95 5.44 10.72 -18.40
C GLY A 95 6.40 9.68 -18.98
N TYR A 96 5.97 8.41 -19.05
CA TYR A 96 6.71 7.36 -19.75
C TYR A 96 6.85 7.73 -21.24
N PRO A 97 7.95 7.39 -21.94
CA PRO A 97 8.16 7.87 -23.31
C PRO A 97 6.97 7.55 -24.22
N ASN A 98 6.42 8.61 -24.86
CA ASN A 98 5.26 8.56 -25.76
C ASN A 98 3.89 8.30 -25.11
N GLU A 99 3.76 8.42 -23.79
CA GLU A 99 2.47 8.45 -23.07
C GLU A 99 1.61 9.66 -23.52
N THR A 100 0.43 9.38 -24.08
CA THR A 100 -0.55 10.40 -24.49
C THR A 100 -1.38 10.91 -23.30
N ASP A 101 -2.15 11.98 -23.51
CA ASP A 101 -3.03 12.52 -22.47
C ASP A 101 -4.15 11.54 -22.13
N GLU A 102 -4.71 10.84 -23.12
CA GLU A 102 -5.74 9.80 -22.91
C GLU A 102 -5.22 8.64 -22.06
N GLN A 103 -3.98 8.19 -22.30
CA GLN A 103 -3.34 7.12 -21.53
C GLN A 103 -3.05 7.56 -20.08
N PHE A 104 -2.74 8.84 -19.88
CA PHE A 104 -2.65 9.40 -18.54
C PHE A 104 -4.02 9.48 -17.84
N GLU A 105 -5.09 9.86 -18.55
CA GLU A 105 -6.45 9.83 -18.00
C GLU A 105 -6.91 8.42 -17.64
N GLU A 106 -6.54 7.40 -18.43
CA GLU A 106 -6.74 6.00 -18.07
C GLU A 106 -6.06 5.70 -16.73
N THR A 107 -4.83 6.18 -16.51
CA THR A 107 -4.14 6.03 -15.22
C THR A 107 -4.92 6.64 -14.07
N LEU A 108 -5.38 7.90 -14.20
CA LEU A 108 -6.21 8.54 -13.16
C LEU A 108 -7.53 7.81 -12.91
N SER A 109 -8.17 7.31 -13.98
CA SER A 109 -9.39 6.53 -13.90
C SER A 109 -9.18 5.22 -13.12
N LEU A 110 -8.08 4.50 -13.37
CA LEU A 110 -7.75 3.28 -12.62
C LEU A 110 -7.54 3.57 -11.14
N VAL A 111 -6.82 4.64 -10.81
CA VAL A 111 -6.59 5.05 -9.41
C VAL A 111 -7.92 5.35 -8.72
N ARG A 112 -8.84 6.04 -9.40
CA ARG A 112 -10.21 6.27 -8.88
C ARG A 112 -10.97 4.97 -8.63
N GLU A 113 -10.95 4.05 -9.58
CA GLU A 113 -11.68 2.78 -9.52
C GLU A 113 -11.12 1.84 -8.44
N VAL A 114 -9.79 1.74 -8.32
CA VAL A 114 -9.15 0.90 -7.31
C VAL A 114 -9.25 1.52 -5.92
N GLY A 115 -9.17 2.84 -5.79
CA GLY A 115 -9.23 3.49 -4.47
C GLY A 115 -8.04 3.13 -3.58
N TYR A 116 -6.83 3.29 -4.11
CA TYR A 116 -5.61 3.00 -3.35
C TYR A 116 -5.53 3.90 -2.11
N GLU A 117 -5.03 3.34 -1.00
CA GLU A 117 -4.86 4.11 0.22
C GLU A 117 -3.49 4.82 0.28
N SER A 118 -2.56 4.43 -0.59
CA SER A 118 -1.27 5.09 -0.81
C SER A 118 -0.69 4.65 -2.15
N ALA A 119 0.10 5.50 -2.78
CA ALA A 119 0.87 5.15 -3.97
C ALA A 119 2.23 5.84 -3.96
N TYR A 120 3.28 5.14 -4.38
CA TYR A 120 4.53 5.77 -4.76
C TYR A 120 4.43 6.24 -6.21
N THR A 121 4.63 7.54 -6.42
CA THR A 121 4.41 8.19 -7.71
C THR A 121 5.73 8.76 -8.22
N PHE A 122 6.07 8.47 -9.46
CA PHE A 122 7.35 8.87 -10.05
C PHE A 122 7.14 9.52 -11.41
N ILE A 123 7.96 10.52 -11.73
CA ILE A 123 8.18 10.91 -13.12
C ILE A 123 9.15 9.89 -13.72
N TYR A 124 8.87 9.42 -14.93
CA TYR A 124 9.80 8.58 -15.67
C TYR A 124 11.17 9.25 -15.78
N SER A 125 12.21 8.49 -15.42
CA SER A 125 13.60 8.85 -15.60
C SER A 125 14.33 7.69 -16.28
N PRO A 126 15.02 7.93 -17.41
CA PRO A 126 15.70 6.88 -18.15
C PRO A 126 16.80 6.25 -17.29
N ARG A 127 16.81 4.91 -17.23
CA ARG A 127 17.88 4.15 -16.58
C ARG A 127 18.69 3.43 -17.64
N GLU A 128 20.01 3.58 -17.57
CA GLU A 128 20.94 2.94 -18.49
C GLU A 128 20.68 1.41 -18.55
N GLY A 129 20.74 0.86 -19.77
CA GLY A 129 20.48 -0.57 -20.01
C GLY A 129 19.02 -0.98 -20.13
N THR A 130 18.05 -0.09 -19.89
CA THR A 130 16.62 -0.41 -20.07
C THR A 130 16.15 -0.22 -21.52
N PRO A 131 15.15 -0.98 -22.01
CA PRO A 131 14.54 -0.72 -23.33
C PRO A 131 13.98 0.70 -23.44
N ALA A 132 13.40 1.21 -22.34
CA ALA A 132 12.84 2.55 -22.26
C ALA A 132 13.88 3.65 -22.50
N ALA A 133 15.13 3.47 -22.06
CA ALA A 133 16.20 4.43 -22.26
C ALA A 133 16.61 4.61 -23.74
N LYS A 134 16.23 3.66 -24.61
CA LYS A 134 16.45 3.76 -26.07
C LYS A 134 15.27 4.39 -26.81
N MET A 135 14.15 4.62 -26.12
CA MET A 135 12.96 5.23 -26.72
C MET A 135 13.19 6.73 -26.87
N GLN A 136 12.72 7.30 -27.98
CA GLN A 136 12.60 8.75 -28.08
C GLN A 136 11.49 9.20 -27.12
N ASP A 137 11.83 10.12 -26.23
CA ASP A 137 10.90 10.74 -25.30
C ASP A 137 10.43 12.08 -25.87
N ASN A 138 9.16 12.14 -26.24
CA ASN A 138 8.53 13.32 -26.82
C ASN A 138 7.76 14.16 -25.78
N ILE A 139 7.83 13.82 -24.49
CA ILE A 139 7.04 14.48 -23.46
C ILE A 139 7.88 15.54 -22.75
N PRO A 140 7.51 16.83 -22.84
CA PRO A 140 8.20 17.90 -22.12
C PRO A 140 8.15 17.68 -20.61
N MET A 141 9.23 18.04 -19.91
CA MET A 141 9.31 17.90 -18.45
C MET A 141 8.17 18.61 -17.70
N GLU A 142 7.69 19.75 -18.22
CA GLU A 142 6.57 20.47 -17.60
C GLU A 142 5.25 19.68 -17.67
N VAL A 143 5.00 18.94 -18.75
CA VAL A 143 3.85 18.02 -18.84
C VAL A 143 3.99 16.88 -17.83
N LYS A 144 5.19 16.31 -17.68
CA LYS A 144 5.42 15.25 -16.68
C LYS A 144 5.16 15.72 -15.26
N LYS A 145 5.57 16.96 -14.93
CA LYS A 145 5.32 17.59 -13.62
C LYS A 145 3.83 17.84 -13.40
N GLU A 146 3.12 18.36 -14.40
CA GLU A 146 1.67 18.59 -14.33
C GLU A 146 0.92 17.28 -14.09
N ARG A 147 1.24 16.22 -14.84
CA ARG A 147 0.69 14.87 -14.63
C ARG A 147 0.98 14.33 -13.22
N LEU A 148 2.22 14.46 -12.75
CA LEU A 148 2.59 14.02 -11.40
C LEU A 148 1.79 14.78 -10.33
N GLN A 149 1.64 16.10 -10.47
CA GLN A 149 0.86 16.91 -9.54
C GLN A 149 -0.61 16.48 -9.48
N ARG A 150 -1.22 16.22 -10.63
CA ARG A 150 -2.62 15.75 -10.71
C ARG A 150 -2.81 14.37 -10.12
N LEU A 151 -1.88 13.45 -10.39
CA LEU A 151 -1.86 12.13 -9.78
C LEU A 151 -1.72 12.24 -8.25
N ASN A 152 -0.78 13.05 -7.77
CA ASN A 152 -0.56 13.26 -6.34
C ASN A 152 -1.77 13.88 -5.66
N ALA A 153 -2.46 14.82 -6.30
CA ALA A 153 -3.69 15.40 -5.76
C ALA A 153 -4.77 14.32 -5.54
N LEU A 154 -4.99 13.46 -6.52
CA LEU A 154 -5.94 12.35 -6.42
C LEU A 154 -5.53 11.33 -5.34
N VAL A 155 -4.27 10.93 -5.30
CA VAL A 155 -3.76 9.99 -4.28
C VAL A 155 -3.89 10.61 -2.89
N ASN A 156 -3.52 11.88 -2.70
CA ASN A 156 -3.67 12.60 -1.43
C ASN A 156 -5.13 12.60 -0.95
N GLU A 157 -6.08 12.84 -1.87
CA GLU A 157 -7.51 12.82 -1.56
C GLU A 157 -7.95 11.44 -1.06
N GLN A 158 -7.62 10.36 -1.79
CA GLN A 158 -7.98 9.00 -1.42
C GLN A 158 -7.28 8.54 -0.12
N SER A 159 -6.00 8.89 0.05
CA SER A 159 -5.24 8.62 1.27
C SER A 159 -5.87 9.32 2.48
N ALA A 160 -6.21 10.61 2.38
CA ALA A 160 -6.89 11.33 3.45
C ALA A 160 -8.25 10.71 3.80
N GLN A 161 -9.06 10.36 2.79
CA GLN A 161 -10.34 9.67 2.99
C GLN A 161 -10.16 8.31 3.69
N SER A 162 -9.11 7.56 3.35
CA SER A 162 -8.80 6.28 3.99
C SER A 162 -8.39 6.44 5.46
N MET A 163 -7.53 7.43 5.74
CA MET A 163 -7.01 7.68 7.09
C MET A 163 -8.09 8.22 8.02
N LYS A 164 -9.02 9.03 7.50
CA LYS A 164 -10.15 9.56 8.28
C LYS A 164 -11.03 8.48 8.90
N LYS A 165 -11.07 7.27 8.32
CA LYS A 165 -11.81 6.12 8.86
C LYS A 165 -11.28 5.67 10.23
N TYR A 166 -10.04 6.00 10.55
CA TYR A 166 -9.39 5.66 11.81
C TYR A 166 -9.62 6.68 12.91
N GLN A 167 -10.17 7.86 12.59
CA GLN A 167 -10.45 8.89 13.59
C GLN A 167 -11.28 8.29 14.73
N ASP A 168 -10.85 8.54 15.97
CA ASP A 168 -11.46 8.06 17.22
C ASP A 168 -11.48 6.53 17.40
N GLN A 169 -10.86 5.76 16.50
CA GLN A 169 -10.73 4.31 16.64
C GLN A 169 -9.55 3.93 17.54
N ILE A 170 -9.68 2.79 18.22
CA ILE A 170 -8.54 2.14 18.89
C ILE A 170 -7.94 1.14 17.91
N VAL A 171 -6.63 1.28 17.64
CA VAL A 171 -5.89 0.39 16.75
C VAL A 171 -4.69 -0.22 17.45
N GLU A 172 -4.27 -1.38 16.97
CA GLU A 172 -3.04 -2.01 17.43
C GLU A 172 -1.82 -1.53 16.62
N VAL A 173 -0.78 -1.07 17.31
CA VAL A 173 0.43 -0.49 16.72
C VAL A 173 1.63 -1.31 17.15
N LEU A 174 2.39 -1.84 16.18
CA LEU A 174 3.73 -2.37 16.45
C LEU A 174 4.68 -1.18 16.55
N VAL A 175 5.23 -0.94 17.74
CA VAL A 175 6.11 0.20 18.02
C VAL A 175 7.51 -0.10 17.50
N GLU A 176 8.01 0.70 16.57
CA GLU A 176 9.34 0.49 15.99
C GLU A 176 10.42 1.31 16.72
N GLY A 177 10.06 2.47 17.27
CA GLY A 177 11.03 3.33 17.94
C GLY A 177 10.51 4.74 18.16
N GLU A 178 11.44 5.67 18.29
CA GLU A 178 11.16 7.11 18.37
C GLU A 178 10.75 7.67 16.99
N SER A 179 9.90 8.69 17.01
CA SER A 179 9.53 9.42 15.81
C SER A 179 10.73 10.18 15.26
N LYS A 180 10.88 10.20 13.93
CA LYS A 180 12.04 10.83 13.25
C LYS A 180 12.26 12.30 13.65
N ASN A 181 11.19 13.01 14.00
CA ASN A 181 11.22 14.45 14.24
C ASN A 181 11.09 14.81 15.73
N ASN A 182 10.80 13.85 16.61
CA ASN A 182 10.64 14.10 18.04
C ASN A 182 10.95 12.83 18.86
N PRO A 183 12.05 12.81 19.63
CA PRO A 183 12.46 11.65 20.43
C PRO A 183 11.53 11.34 21.61
N ASP A 184 10.67 12.29 22.02
CA ASP A 184 9.69 12.09 23.09
C ASP A 184 8.38 11.45 22.59
N VAL A 185 8.27 11.24 21.27
CA VAL A 185 7.12 10.62 20.60
C VAL A 185 7.56 9.28 20.04
N LEU A 186 6.77 8.23 20.28
CA LEU A 186 6.99 6.92 19.66
C LEU A 186 6.27 6.86 18.31
N ALA A 187 6.86 6.07 17.40
CA ALA A 187 6.31 5.78 16.08
C ALA A 187 6.22 4.28 15.86
N GLY A 188 5.17 3.87 15.16
CA GLY A 188 4.94 2.48 14.81
C GLY A 188 3.90 2.33 13.72
N TYR A 189 3.58 1.08 13.39
CA TYR A 189 2.66 0.78 12.30
C TYR A 189 1.52 -0.14 12.73
N THR A 190 0.32 0.15 12.20
CA THR A 190 -0.81 -0.77 12.28
C THR A 190 -0.60 -2.01 11.39
N SER A 191 -1.47 -3.02 11.52
CA SER A 191 -1.51 -4.16 10.60
C SER A 191 -1.61 -3.71 9.13
N LYS A 192 -2.30 -2.60 8.87
CA LYS A 192 -2.50 -1.99 7.54
C LYS A 192 -1.39 -1.04 7.09
N LEU A 193 -0.24 -1.06 7.76
CA LEU A 193 0.92 -0.19 7.48
C LEU A 193 0.60 1.31 7.61
N LYS A 194 -0.31 1.67 8.53
CA LYS A 194 -0.56 3.09 8.84
C LYS A 194 0.43 3.55 9.90
N LEU A 195 1.18 4.60 9.61
CA LEU A 195 2.09 5.23 10.57
C LEU A 195 1.27 5.87 11.69
N VAL A 196 1.57 5.52 12.93
CA VAL A 196 0.96 6.10 14.12
C VAL A 196 2.03 6.72 15.00
N ASN A 197 1.82 7.97 15.43
CA ASN A 197 2.67 8.66 16.39
C ASN A 197 1.89 8.86 17.70
N PHE A 198 2.51 8.57 18.83
CA PHE A 198 1.88 8.72 20.14
C PHE A 198 2.93 8.88 21.24
N VAL A 199 2.55 9.48 22.37
CA VAL A 199 3.40 9.56 23.56
C VAL A 199 3.23 8.28 24.38
N GLY A 200 4.34 7.70 24.83
CA GLY A 200 4.33 6.48 25.64
C GLY A 200 5.73 6.12 26.16
N PRO A 201 5.82 5.13 27.07
CA PRO A 201 7.10 4.73 27.63
C PRO A 201 7.95 3.99 26.58
N LYS A 202 9.27 4.24 26.56
CA LYS A 202 10.21 3.54 25.63
C LYS A 202 10.21 2.01 25.77
N THR A 203 9.71 1.48 26.89
CA THR A 203 9.50 0.04 27.11
C THR A 203 8.42 -0.58 26.21
N ALA A 204 7.68 0.24 25.46
CA ALA A 204 6.73 -0.20 24.43
C ALA A 204 7.41 -0.55 23.10
N ILE A 205 8.65 -0.10 22.84
CA ILE A 205 9.38 -0.39 21.60
C ILE A 205 9.52 -1.91 21.43
N GLY A 206 9.22 -2.41 20.22
CA GLY A 206 9.20 -3.83 19.89
C GLY A 206 7.92 -4.57 20.30
N LYS A 207 6.95 -3.90 20.94
CA LYS A 207 5.67 -4.48 21.35
C LYS A 207 4.54 -3.99 20.47
N ILE A 208 3.44 -4.74 20.49
CA ILE A 208 2.17 -4.31 19.94
C ILE A 208 1.37 -3.67 21.09
N VAL A 209 0.95 -2.42 20.90
CA VAL A 209 0.16 -1.67 21.90
C VAL A 209 -1.13 -1.15 21.29
N LYS A 210 -2.13 -0.87 22.12
CA LYS A 210 -3.38 -0.22 21.68
C LYS A 210 -3.22 1.29 21.74
N VAL A 211 -3.60 1.97 20.67
CA VAL A 211 -3.55 3.44 20.55
C VAL A 211 -4.91 3.93 20.09
N LYS A 212 -5.50 4.86 20.84
CA LYS A 212 -6.70 5.59 20.41
C LYS A 212 -6.26 6.72 19.49
N ILE A 213 -6.72 6.71 18.26
CA ILE A 213 -6.42 7.74 17.26
C ILE A 213 -7.20 9.00 17.60
N THR A 214 -6.49 10.12 17.76
CA THR A 214 -7.07 11.43 18.09
C THR A 214 -7.01 12.41 16.93
N ASP A 215 -6.10 12.18 15.97
CA ASP A 215 -5.96 13.03 14.79
C ASP A 215 -5.50 12.22 13.58
N ALA A 216 -6.40 12.06 12.62
CA ALA A 216 -6.12 11.39 11.35
C ALA A 216 -5.66 12.39 10.28
N LYS A 217 -4.34 12.47 10.04
CA LYS A 217 -3.76 13.23 8.93
C LYS A 217 -3.71 12.37 7.66
N THR A 218 -3.37 13.00 6.54
CA THR A 218 -3.28 12.32 5.21
C THR A 218 -2.29 11.15 5.20
N TRP A 219 -1.15 11.28 5.89
CA TRP A 219 -0.03 10.32 5.80
C TRP A 219 0.39 9.73 7.14
N SER A 220 -0.20 10.19 8.23
CA SER A 220 0.06 9.67 9.57
C SER A 220 -1.16 9.82 10.46
N LEU A 221 -1.26 8.97 11.46
CA LEU A 221 -2.20 9.11 12.55
C LEU A 221 -1.44 9.61 13.78
N ASN A 222 -2.09 10.42 14.60
CA ASN A 222 -1.65 10.69 15.95
C ASN A 222 -2.67 10.11 16.93
N GLY A 223 -2.18 9.69 18.09
CA GLY A 223 -3.04 9.11 19.10
C GLY A 223 -2.41 9.06 20.47
N GLU A 224 -3.14 8.42 21.37
CA GLU A 224 -2.78 8.23 22.76
C GLU A 224 -2.76 6.74 23.06
N MET A 225 -1.67 6.26 23.68
CA MET A 225 -1.58 4.87 24.12
C MET A 225 -2.68 4.61 25.16
N VAL A 226 -3.43 3.54 24.96
CA VAL A 226 -4.44 3.09 25.91
C VAL A 226 -3.74 2.13 26.86
N GLU A 227 -3.73 2.42 28.16
CA GLU A 227 -3.27 1.45 29.17
C GLU A 227 -4.12 0.18 29.08
N GLU A 228 -3.47 -0.98 29.13
CA GLU A 228 -4.20 -2.24 29.31
C GLU A 228 -4.91 -2.17 30.66
N ILE A 229 -6.24 -2.06 30.65
CA ILE A 229 -7.03 -2.36 31.84
C ILE A 229 -6.75 -3.83 32.13
N GLU A 230 -5.96 -4.10 33.17
CA GLU A 230 -5.75 -5.46 33.68
C GLU A 230 -7.11 -6.16 33.84
N PRO A 231 -7.20 -7.46 33.57
CA PRO A 231 -8.45 -8.17 33.76
C PRO A 231 -8.84 -8.04 35.24
N VAL A 232 -10.03 -7.51 35.49
CA VAL A 232 -10.64 -7.52 36.83
C VAL A 232 -10.64 -8.97 37.29
N GLU A 233 -9.78 -9.30 38.25
CA GLU A 233 -9.82 -10.57 38.95
C GLU A 233 -11.20 -10.68 39.59
N VAL A 234 -12.01 -11.61 39.08
CA VAL A 234 -13.25 -12.00 39.75
C VAL A 234 -12.82 -12.95 40.87
N ASN A 235 -12.91 -12.45 42.10
CA ASN A 235 -12.72 -13.22 43.34
C ASN A 235 -13.54 -14.53 43.36
#